data_AF-A0A1C3Y817-F1
#
_entry.id   AF-A0A1C3Y817-F1
#
_cell.length_a   1.000
_cell.length_b   1.000
_cell.length_c   1.000
_cell.angle_alpha   90.00
_cell.angle_beta   90.00
_cell.angle_gamma   90.00
#
_symmetry.space_group_name_H-M   'P 1'
#
loop_
_entity.id
_entity.type
_entity.pdbx_description
1 polymer ?
#
loop_
_entity_poly.entity_id
_entity_poly.type
_entity_poly.pdbx_seq_one_letter_code
_entity_poly.pdbx_strand_id
1 'polypeptide(L)'
;MTAMRTGIRWLVRTVFLLVFLAACGTVIPRPLIAPVKASSASSIHRILLLSGPIHTDIAIPLDEETRAAFSFLDAPDFPLGHPDAEWLVVGWGGRAFYLETPSWAELKPLPMLRALTIDRSVLHVGLAGHITEPQPSVTAFDISDDQMARLLHFVSDSFLRNAGEIAPIADAGYGEIDRFFDAKGYFNALFGCTTWTAAALRSAGLRTGLWNPLPQSLRLSVDVYN
;
A
#
# COMPACT_ATOMS: atom_id res chain seq x y z
N MET A 1 16.54 6.06 -44.97
CA MET A 1 15.34 5.25 -44.61
C MET A 1 15.66 3.99 -43.79
N THR A 2 16.81 3.33 -44.00
CA THR A 2 17.25 2.13 -43.25
C THR A 2 17.56 2.38 -41.77
N ALA A 3 18.24 3.48 -41.42
CA ALA A 3 18.56 3.80 -40.02
C ALA A 3 17.31 4.02 -39.15
N MET A 4 16.29 4.70 -39.70
CA MET A 4 15.00 4.94 -39.03
C MET A 4 14.22 3.64 -38.81
N ARG A 5 14.25 2.71 -39.77
CA ARG A 5 13.65 1.37 -39.63
C ARG A 5 14.38 0.53 -38.56
N THR A 6 15.70 0.64 -38.46
CA THR A 6 16.48 -0.03 -37.41
C THR A 6 16.18 0.54 -36.02
N GLY A 7 16.08 1.87 -35.89
CA GLY A 7 15.72 2.54 -34.63
C GLY A 7 14.33 2.14 -34.12
N ILE A 8 13.32 2.11 -35.00
CA ILE A 8 11.97 1.67 -34.65
C ILE A 8 11.96 0.20 -34.18
N ARG A 9 12.73 -0.68 -34.83
CA ARG A 9 12.81 -2.11 -34.43
C ARG A 9 13.43 -2.27 -33.04
N TRP A 10 14.45 -1.48 -32.69
CA TRP A 10 15.03 -1.50 -31.35
C TRP A 10 14.04 -0.97 -30.31
N LEU A 11 13.35 0.14 -30.59
CA LEU A 11 12.32 0.67 -29.70
C LEU A 11 11.23 -0.37 -29.41
N VAL A 12 10.68 -1.01 -30.45
CA VAL A 12 9.65 -2.05 -30.30
C VAL A 12 10.16 -3.23 -29.47
N ARG A 13 11.40 -3.69 -29.70
CA ARG A 13 12.01 -4.77 -28.92
C ARG A 13 12.18 -4.39 -27.45
N THR A 14 12.63 -3.18 -27.17
CA THR A 14 12.79 -2.67 -25.80
C THR A 14 11.44 -2.58 -25.10
N VAL A 15 10.42 -2.00 -25.75
CA VAL A 15 9.06 -1.92 -25.20
C VAL A 15 8.50 -3.32 -24.93
N PHE A 16 8.64 -4.24 -25.89
CA PHE A 16 8.20 -5.62 -25.71
C PHE A 16 8.89 -6.30 -24.52
N LEU A 17 10.21 -6.13 -24.38
CA LEU A 17 10.97 -6.68 -23.25
C LEU A 17 10.48 -6.10 -21.92
N LEU A 18 10.28 -4.79 -21.83
CA LEU A 18 9.79 -4.14 -20.61
C LEU A 18 8.39 -4.64 -20.21
N VAL A 19 7.48 -4.75 -21.18
CA VAL A 19 6.13 -5.29 -20.96
C VAL A 19 6.20 -6.76 -20.53
N PHE A 20 7.04 -7.56 -21.17
CA PHE A 20 7.24 -8.96 -20.82
C PHE A 20 7.78 -9.11 -19.40
N LEU A 21 8.79 -8.32 -19.00
CA LEU A 21 9.33 -8.33 -17.65
C LEU A 21 8.29 -7.88 -16.61
N ALA A 22 7.48 -6.86 -16.91
CA ALA A 22 6.38 -6.43 -16.03
C ALA A 22 5.32 -7.52 -15.86
N ALA A 23 4.97 -8.23 -16.94
CA ALA A 23 4.05 -9.36 -16.90
C ALA A 23 4.62 -10.52 -16.08
N CYS A 24 5.88 -10.88 -16.28
CA CYS A 24 6.56 -11.86 -15.43
C CYS A 24 6.62 -11.42 -13.96
N GLY A 25 6.90 -10.15 -13.69
CA GLY A 25 6.87 -9.60 -12.33
C GLY A 25 5.49 -9.72 -11.67
N THR A 26 4.42 -9.59 -12.44
CA THR A 26 3.05 -9.71 -11.94
C THR A 26 2.64 -11.17 -11.71
N VAL A 27 3.10 -12.10 -12.55
CA VAL A 27 2.64 -13.51 -12.62
C VAL A 27 3.61 -14.51 -11.98
N ILE A 28 4.80 -14.09 -11.56
CA ILE A 28 5.70 -14.93 -10.76
C ILE A 28 5.39 -14.66 -9.28
N PRO A 29 4.88 -15.64 -8.51
CA PRO A 29 4.46 -15.40 -7.14
C PRO A 29 5.64 -15.20 -6.19
N ARG A 30 5.43 -14.36 -5.19
CA ARG A 30 6.28 -14.17 -4.03
C ARG A 30 5.43 -14.30 -2.76
N PRO A 31 5.72 -15.29 -1.89
CA PRO A 31 6.71 -16.36 -2.05
C PRO A 31 6.34 -17.39 -3.15
N LEU A 32 7.37 -18.04 -3.71
CA LEU A 32 7.21 -19.07 -4.76
C LEU A 32 6.48 -20.31 -4.24
N ILE A 33 6.77 -20.71 -3.00
CA ILE A 33 6.08 -21.78 -2.29
C ILE A 33 5.08 -21.13 -1.34
N ALA A 34 3.83 -21.57 -1.39
CA ALA A 34 2.81 -21.06 -0.49
C ALA A 34 3.19 -21.43 0.97
N PRO A 35 3.10 -20.49 1.92
CA PRO A 35 3.31 -20.81 3.32
C PRO A 35 2.28 -21.86 3.76
N VAL A 36 2.75 -22.87 4.50
CA VAL A 36 1.85 -23.89 5.08
C VAL A 36 0.95 -23.19 6.08
N LYS A 37 -0.37 -23.24 5.88
CA LYS A 37 -1.33 -22.78 6.89
C LYS A 37 -1.17 -23.67 8.13
N ALA A 38 -0.62 -23.12 9.21
CA ALA A 38 -0.65 -23.82 10.49
C ALA A 38 -2.11 -23.96 10.92
N SER A 39 -2.58 -25.20 11.08
CA SER A 39 -3.94 -25.51 11.49
C SER A 39 -4.07 -25.35 13.01
N SER A 40 -3.85 -24.15 13.53
CA SER A 40 -4.31 -23.79 14.88
C SER A 40 -5.73 -23.23 14.79
N ALA A 41 -6.53 -23.42 15.84
CA ALA A 41 -7.82 -22.76 16.02
C ALA A 41 -7.63 -21.25 16.30
N SER A 42 -7.00 -20.55 15.36
CA SER A 42 -6.74 -19.11 15.42
C SER A 42 -7.99 -18.34 15.01
N SER A 43 -8.18 -17.16 15.60
CA SER A 43 -9.22 -16.25 15.14
C SER A 43 -8.93 -15.85 13.69
N ILE A 44 -10.01 -15.55 12.95
CA ILE A 44 -9.93 -15.10 11.57
C ILE A 44 -10.17 -13.60 11.57
N HIS A 45 -9.18 -12.87 11.07
CA HIS A 45 -9.22 -11.42 10.88
C HIS A 45 -9.49 -11.10 9.42
N ARG A 46 -10.48 -10.24 9.17
CA ARG A 46 -10.77 -9.77 7.81
C ARG A 46 -10.01 -8.47 7.57
N ILE A 47 -9.09 -8.48 6.61
CA ILE A 47 -8.39 -7.28 6.12
C ILE A 47 -8.82 -6.95 4.70
N LEU A 48 -8.70 -5.69 4.30
CA LEU A 48 -9.11 -5.23 2.97
C LEU A 48 -7.95 -4.58 2.22
N LEU A 49 -7.76 -4.97 0.96
CA LEU A 49 -7.03 -4.20 -0.03
C LEU A 49 -7.99 -3.17 -0.64
N LEU A 50 -7.71 -1.89 -0.41
CA LEU A 50 -8.38 -0.80 -1.08
C LEU A 50 -7.56 -0.43 -2.31
N SER A 51 -8.17 -0.42 -3.49
CA SER A 51 -7.44 -0.22 -4.74
C SER A 51 -8.19 0.76 -5.65
N GLY A 52 -7.66 1.96 -5.77
CA GLY A 52 -8.14 2.97 -6.71
C GLY A 52 -7.55 2.78 -8.11
N PRO A 53 -7.77 3.76 -9.02
CA PRO A 53 -7.17 3.76 -10.35
C PRO A 53 -5.64 3.88 -10.34
N ILE A 54 -5.09 4.61 -9.38
CA ILE A 54 -3.66 4.98 -9.30
C ILE A 54 -3.05 4.78 -7.91
N HIS A 55 -3.82 4.25 -6.95
CA HIS A 55 -3.40 4.16 -5.55
C HIS A 55 -3.96 2.90 -4.87
N THR A 56 -3.26 2.41 -3.85
CA THR A 56 -3.65 1.26 -3.04
C THR A 56 -3.33 1.50 -1.57
N ASP A 57 -4.26 1.11 -0.71
CA ASP A 57 -4.14 1.12 0.76
C ASP A 57 -4.53 -0.25 1.33
N ILE A 58 -4.21 -0.46 2.60
CA ILE A 58 -4.72 -1.59 3.37
C ILE A 58 -5.63 -1.08 4.47
N ALA A 59 -6.82 -1.65 4.60
CA ALA A 59 -7.72 -1.44 5.73
C ALA A 59 -7.60 -2.63 6.68
N ILE A 60 -7.26 -2.33 7.93
CA ILE A 60 -7.06 -3.28 9.03
C ILE A 60 -8.21 -3.06 10.02
N PRO A 61 -8.90 -4.12 10.48
CA PRO A 61 -10.01 -3.97 11.42
C PRO A 61 -9.50 -3.33 12.72
N LEU A 62 -10.23 -2.34 13.23
CA LEU A 62 -9.85 -1.56 14.39
C LEU A 62 -10.28 -2.23 15.71
N ASP A 63 -9.86 -3.48 15.87
CA ASP A 63 -10.10 -4.29 17.07
C ASP A 63 -9.15 -3.93 18.23
N GLU A 64 -9.28 -4.62 19.36
CA GLU A 64 -8.46 -4.36 20.56
C GLU A 64 -6.96 -4.52 20.28
N GLU A 65 -6.57 -5.53 19.49
CA GLU A 65 -5.16 -5.78 19.14
C GLU A 65 -4.60 -4.62 18.30
N THR A 66 -5.33 -4.19 17.28
CA THR A 66 -4.94 -3.10 16.40
C THR A 66 -4.89 -1.77 17.14
N ARG A 67 -5.87 -1.49 18.02
CA ARG A 67 -5.88 -0.29 18.87
C ARG A 67 -4.69 -0.27 19.83
N ALA A 68 -4.36 -1.40 20.45
CA ALA A 68 -3.20 -1.50 21.33
C ALA A 68 -1.88 -1.28 20.54
N ALA A 69 -1.72 -1.93 19.39
CA ALA A 69 -0.55 -1.83 18.54
C ALA A 69 -0.28 -0.41 18.01
N PHE A 70 -1.35 0.35 17.78
CA PHE A 70 -1.29 1.72 17.25
C PHE A 70 -1.71 2.80 18.25
N SER A 71 -1.72 2.49 19.55
CA SER A 71 -2.10 3.43 20.61
C SER A 71 -1.37 4.79 20.58
N PHE A 72 -0.17 4.84 20.00
CA PHE A 72 0.60 6.07 19.79
C PHE A 72 -0.03 7.04 18.76
N LEU A 73 -1.01 6.60 17.96
CA LEU A 73 -1.77 7.45 17.05
C LEU A 73 -2.97 8.12 17.74
N ASP A 74 -3.39 7.64 18.91
CA ASP A 74 -4.62 8.12 19.55
C ASP A 74 -4.42 9.56 20.04
N ALA A 75 -5.27 10.44 19.55
CA ALA A 75 -5.22 11.87 19.85
C ALA A 75 -6.64 12.46 19.85
N PRO A 76 -6.87 13.63 20.48
CA PRO A 76 -8.19 14.26 20.49
C PRO A 76 -8.79 14.49 19.10
N ASP A 77 -7.93 14.70 18.10
CA ASP A 77 -8.27 14.94 16.69
C ASP A 77 -8.10 13.68 15.81
N PHE A 78 -7.66 12.56 16.39
CA PHE A 78 -7.59 11.24 15.75
C PHE A 78 -8.03 10.16 16.77
N PRO A 79 -9.34 10.07 17.06
CA PRO A 79 -9.84 9.22 18.14
C PRO A 79 -9.89 7.76 17.68
N LEU A 80 -8.81 7.01 17.86
CA LEU A 80 -8.77 5.56 17.62
C LEU A 80 -9.87 4.84 18.40
N GLY A 81 -10.21 5.39 19.57
CA GLY A 81 -11.28 4.94 20.45
C GLY A 81 -12.71 5.01 19.91
N HIS A 82 -12.97 5.76 18.83
CA HIS A 82 -14.34 6.11 18.42
C HIS A 82 -15.20 4.87 18.10
N PRO A 83 -16.48 4.81 18.53
CA PRO A 83 -17.36 3.65 18.31
C PRO A 83 -17.66 3.41 16.83
N ASP A 84 -17.70 4.47 16.02
CA ASP A 84 -17.93 4.37 14.57
C ASP A 84 -16.64 4.11 13.76
N ALA A 85 -15.48 4.01 14.41
CA ALA A 85 -14.22 3.70 13.74
C ALA A 85 -14.02 2.17 13.68
N GLU A 86 -14.27 1.60 12.51
CA GLU A 86 -14.20 0.15 12.27
C GLU A 86 -12.87 -0.27 11.63
N TRP A 87 -12.18 0.63 10.92
CA TRP A 87 -10.98 0.32 10.15
C TRP A 87 -9.88 1.36 10.34
N LEU A 88 -8.65 0.88 10.50
CA LEU A 88 -7.43 1.65 10.27
C LEU A 88 -7.03 1.51 8.80
N VAL A 89 -7.13 2.59 8.04
CA VAL A 89 -6.68 2.66 6.65
C VAL A 89 -5.25 3.15 6.62
N VAL A 90 -4.34 2.38 6.01
CA VAL A 90 -2.93 2.74 5.91
C VAL A 90 -2.43 2.65 4.47
N GLY A 91 -1.82 3.74 4.04
CA GLY A 91 -1.13 3.90 2.76
C GLY A 91 0.32 4.32 2.95
N TRP A 92 1.14 4.07 1.93
CA TRP A 92 2.53 4.54 1.88
C TRP A 92 2.80 5.16 0.52
N GLY A 93 3.42 6.32 0.47
CA GLY A 93 3.64 7.01 -0.81
C GLY A 93 4.71 8.07 -0.74
N GLY A 94 4.98 8.70 -1.89
CA GLY A 94 5.95 9.77 -2.00
C GLY A 94 5.45 11.02 -1.28
N ARG A 95 6.31 11.63 -0.47
CA ARG A 95 6.00 12.84 0.30
C ARG A 95 5.52 13.96 -0.61
N ALA A 96 6.25 14.25 -1.69
CA ALA A 96 5.88 15.30 -2.63
C ALA A 96 4.55 14.96 -3.32
N PHE A 97 4.32 13.69 -3.66
CA PHE A 97 3.08 13.27 -4.30
C PHE A 97 1.86 13.46 -3.39
N TYR A 98 1.95 12.99 -2.14
CA TYR A 98 0.82 13.07 -1.19
C TYR A 98 0.59 14.46 -0.63
N LEU A 99 1.65 15.19 -0.26
CA LEU A 99 1.51 16.48 0.43
C LEU A 99 1.33 17.65 -0.54
N GLU A 100 1.89 17.59 -1.75
CA GLU A 100 1.79 18.70 -2.72
C GLU A 100 0.61 18.55 -3.69
N THR A 101 -0.15 17.45 -3.60
CA THR A 101 -1.34 17.17 -4.45
C THR A 101 -2.61 16.97 -3.59
N PRO A 102 -3.09 18.01 -2.88
CA PRO A 102 -4.23 17.90 -1.96
C PRO A 102 -5.56 17.56 -2.65
N SER A 103 -5.70 17.84 -3.95
CA SER A 103 -6.83 17.37 -4.76
C SER A 103 -6.31 16.65 -6.01
N TRP A 104 -6.82 15.44 -6.26
CA TRP A 104 -6.40 14.59 -7.39
C TRP A 104 -6.70 15.21 -8.76
N ALA A 105 -7.62 16.20 -8.82
CA ALA A 105 -7.91 17.00 -10.01
C ALA A 105 -6.78 18.00 -10.35
N GLU A 106 -5.89 18.28 -9.40
CA GLU A 106 -4.80 19.25 -9.52
C GLU A 106 -3.43 18.58 -9.72
N LEU A 107 -3.39 17.37 -10.29
CA LEU A 107 -2.14 16.70 -10.69
C LEU A 107 -1.29 17.64 -11.58
N LYS A 108 -0.37 18.37 -10.95
CA LYS A 108 0.59 19.23 -11.64
C LYS A 108 1.67 18.33 -12.26
N PRO A 109 2.14 18.63 -13.49
CA PRO A 109 3.16 17.82 -14.15
C PRO A 109 4.49 17.70 -13.38
N LEU A 110 4.79 18.65 -12.48
CA LEU A 110 6.09 18.77 -11.82
C LEU A 110 6.26 17.85 -10.58
N PRO A 111 5.28 17.72 -9.65
CA PRO A 111 5.27 16.65 -8.64
C PRO A 111 5.31 15.25 -9.26
N MET A 112 4.63 15.03 -10.39
CA MET A 112 4.76 13.79 -11.16
C MET A 112 6.21 13.51 -11.57
N LEU A 113 6.95 14.51 -12.08
CA LEU A 113 8.34 14.30 -12.49
C LEU A 113 9.27 13.97 -11.32
N ARG A 114 9.05 14.55 -10.13
CA ARG A 114 9.82 14.18 -8.92
C ARG A 114 9.47 12.78 -8.43
N ALA A 115 8.20 12.42 -8.46
CA ALA A 115 7.71 11.07 -8.17
C ALA A 115 8.25 10.02 -9.16
N LEU A 116 8.61 10.41 -10.39
CA LEU A 116 9.33 9.56 -11.35
C LEU A 116 10.81 9.36 -10.98
N THR A 117 11.37 10.20 -10.10
CA THR A 117 12.74 10.09 -9.57
C THR A 117 12.73 9.52 -8.15
N ILE A 118 13.58 9.98 -7.24
CA ILE A 118 13.66 9.51 -5.85
C ILE A 118 13.04 10.56 -4.94
N ASP A 119 12.10 10.15 -4.11
CA ASP A 119 11.45 10.98 -3.10
C ASP A 119 11.51 10.31 -1.72
N ARG A 120 11.37 11.09 -0.66
CA ARG A 120 11.10 10.55 0.68
C ARG A 120 9.68 9.99 0.72
N SER A 121 9.45 9.05 1.62
CA SER A 121 8.13 8.47 1.81
C SER A 121 7.40 8.98 3.04
N VAL A 122 6.08 8.94 2.97
CA VAL A 122 5.17 9.19 4.08
C VAL A 122 4.15 8.05 4.18
N LEU A 123 3.62 7.85 5.37
CA LEU A 123 2.44 7.01 5.62
C LEU A 123 1.22 7.91 5.65
N HIS A 124 0.18 7.52 4.91
CA HIS A 124 -1.17 8.03 5.07
C HIS A 124 -1.88 7.11 6.06
N VAL A 125 -2.46 7.68 7.12
CA VAL A 125 -3.17 6.91 8.15
C VAL A 125 -4.51 7.54 8.40
N GLY A 126 -5.59 6.80 8.17
CA GLY A 126 -6.95 7.29 8.32
C GLY A 126 -7.82 6.33 9.14
N LEU A 127 -8.87 6.86 9.74
CA LEU A 127 -9.96 6.07 10.31
C LEU A 127 -11.11 5.99 9.31
N ALA A 128 -11.70 4.82 9.18
CA ALA A 128 -12.93 4.64 8.43
C ALA A 128 -13.96 3.88 9.27
N GLY A 129 -15.22 4.26 9.12
CA GLY A 129 -16.34 3.44 9.58
C GLY A 129 -16.62 2.30 8.62
N HIS A 130 -17.84 1.77 8.64
CA HIS A 130 -18.21 0.61 7.85
C HIS A 130 -17.85 0.74 6.35
N ILE A 131 -17.11 -0.23 5.84
CA ILE A 131 -16.80 -0.37 4.41
C ILE A 131 -17.71 -1.46 3.85
N THR A 132 -18.65 -1.08 2.96
CA THR A 132 -19.56 -2.04 2.33
C THR A 132 -18.82 -3.00 1.40
N GLU A 133 -19.20 -4.28 1.41
CA GLU A 133 -18.67 -5.31 0.53
C GLU A 133 -19.81 -6.12 -0.12
N PRO A 134 -19.66 -6.62 -1.36
CA PRO A 134 -18.50 -6.48 -2.25
C PRO A 134 -18.51 -5.15 -3.02
N GLN A 135 -17.33 -4.61 -3.30
CA GLN A 135 -17.14 -3.45 -4.19
C GLN A 135 -15.96 -3.68 -5.14
N PRO A 136 -15.98 -3.18 -6.38
CA PRO A 136 -14.86 -3.34 -7.32
C PRO A 136 -13.53 -2.77 -6.78
N SER A 137 -13.62 -1.73 -5.94
CA SER A 137 -12.50 -1.06 -5.29
C SER A 137 -11.88 -1.84 -4.12
N VAL A 138 -12.52 -2.91 -3.65
CA VAL A 138 -12.22 -3.57 -2.37
C VAL A 138 -12.02 -5.07 -2.60
N THR A 139 -10.88 -5.59 -2.18
CA THR A 139 -10.60 -7.05 -2.15
C THR A 139 -10.33 -7.47 -0.72
N ALA A 140 -11.06 -8.46 -0.21
CA ALA A 140 -10.94 -8.89 1.17
C ALA A 140 -10.16 -10.18 1.34
N PHE A 141 -9.46 -10.29 2.46
CA PHE A 141 -8.69 -11.47 2.83
C PHE A 141 -8.93 -11.83 4.29
N ASP A 142 -9.10 -13.12 4.53
CA ASP A 142 -9.21 -13.70 5.85
C ASP A 142 -7.83 -14.25 6.27
N ILE A 143 -7.27 -13.72 7.35
CA ILE A 143 -5.93 -14.03 7.85
C ILE A 143 -5.99 -14.52 9.31
N SER A 144 -5.04 -15.36 9.72
CA SER A 144 -4.93 -15.84 11.10
C SER A 144 -4.35 -14.78 12.05
N ASP A 145 -4.45 -15.01 13.36
CA ASP A 145 -3.81 -14.19 14.40
C ASP A 145 -2.31 -13.94 14.11
N ASP A 146 -1.53 -15.00 13.83
CA ASP A 146 -0.11 -14.87 13.50
C ASP A 146 0.14 -14.02 12.25
N GLN A 147 -0.76 -14.08 11.27
CA GLN A 147 -0.68 -13.26 10.05
C GLN A 147 -1.00 -11.80 10.35
N MET A 148 -2.01 -11.55 11.20
CA MET A 148 -2.38 -10.22 11.67
C MET A 148 -1.23 -9.57 12.43
N ALA A 149 -0.65 -10.26 13.43
CA ALA A 149 0.48 -9.75 14.21
C ALA A 149 1.67 -9.35 13.32
N ARG A 150 1.98 -10.14 12.28
CA ARG A 150 3.03 -9.79 11.30
C ARG A 150 2.68 -8.59 10.45
N LEU A 151 1.40 -8.43 10.08
CA LEU A 151 0.93 -7.25 9.35
C LEU A 151 1.04 -5.99 10.21
N LEU A 152 0.54 -6.04 11.45
CA LEU A 152 0.62 -4.93 12.41
C LEU A 152 2.09 -4.53 12.65
N HIS A 153 2.98 -5.51 12.82
CA HIS A 153 4.41 -5.25 12.93
C HIS A 153 4.99 -4.59 11.67
N PHE A 154 4.66 -5.09 10.47
CA PHE A 154 5.13 -4.49 9.21
C PHE A 154 4.68 -3.03 9.06
N VAL A 155 3.42 -2.75 9.37
CA VAL A 155 2.86 -1.40 9.29
C VAL A 155 3.49 -0.49 10.34
N SER A 156 3.61 -0.93 11.59
CA SER A 156 4.28 -0.20 12.66
C SER A 156 5.75 0.08 12.34
N ASP A 157 6.47 -0.89 11.76
CA ASP A 157 7.87 -0.72 11.35
C ASP A 157 8.02 0.24 10.16
N SER A 158 6.96 0.50 9.40
CA SER A 158 6.99 1.44 8.27
C SER A 158 7.09 2.91 8.72
N PHE A 159 6.70 3.23 9.96
CA PHE A 159 6.82 4.59 10.52
C PHE A 159 8.29 4.96 10.73
N LEU A 160 8.65 6.19 10.37
CA LEU A 160 9.94 6.77 10.71
C LEU A 160 9.86 7.44 12.09
N ARG A 161 10.77 7.04 12.98
CA ARG A 161 10.93 7.67 14.29
C ARG A 161 11.96 8.80 14.17
N ASN A 162 11.53 10.03 14.44
CA ASN A 162 12.42 11.19 14.50
C ASN A 162 12.74 11.47 15.98
N ALA A 163 14.02 11.38 16.35
CA ALA A 163 14.46 11.53 17.75
C ALA A 163 13.74 10.59 18.76
N GLY A 164 13.29 9.41 18.30
CA GLY A 164 12.59 8.42 19.12
C GLY A 164 11.05 8.51 19.05
N GLU A 165 10.52 9.60 18.50
CA GLU A 165 9.08 9.87 18.46
C GLU A 165 8.50 9.64 17.05
N ILE A 166 7.25 9.20 17.02
CA ILE A 166 6.41 9.18 15.81
C ILE A 166 5.46 10.36 15.97
N ALA A 167 5.58 11.36 15.11
CA ALA A 167 4.76 12.56 15.14
C ALA A 167 4.06 12.75 13.79
N PRO A 168 2.79 13.20 13.78
CA PRO A 168 2.12 13.56 12.55
C PRO A 168 2.79 14.78 11.90
N ILE A 169 2.77 14.83 10.58
CA ILE A 169 3.19 15.99 9.81
C ILE A 169 2.12 17.07 9.98
N ALA A 170 2.51 18.22 10.51
CA ALA A 170 1.59 19.34 10.72
C ALA A 170 0.97 19.82 9.40
N ASP A 171 -0.29 20.25 9.49
CA ASP A 171 -1.07 20.82 8.38
C ASP A 171 -1.18 19.89 7.15
N ALA A 172 -1.09 18.58 7.37
CA ALA A 172 -1.20 17.55 6.33
C ALA A 172 -2.31 16.55 6.65
N GLY A 173 -3.25 16.39 5.71
CA GLY A 173 -4.37 15.45 5.75
C GLY A 173 -5.35 15.75 4.62
N TYR A 174 -6.09 14.75 4.17
CA TYR A 174 -7.17 14.89 3.18
C TYR A 174 -8.52 15.28 3.84
N GLY A 175 -8.64 15.12 5.15
CA GLY A 175 -9.84 15.35 5.94
C GLY A 175 -9.57 15.30 7.44
N GLU A 176 -10.64 15.33 8.22
CA GLU A 176 -10.57 15.48 9.69
C GLU A 176 -9.98 14.26 10.39
N ILE A 177 -10.15 13.07 9.82
CA ILE A 177 -9.80 11.78 10.42
C ILE A 177 -8.68 11.04 9.67
N ASP A 178 -7.82 11.77 8.97
CA ASP A 178 -6.58 11.23 8.41
C ASP A 178 -5.37 12.11 8.70
N ARG A 179 -4.21 11.48 8.83
CA ARG A 179 -2.93 12.11 9.17
C ARG A 179 -1.83 11.53 8.31
N PHE A 180 -0.81 12.33 8.06
CA PHE A 180 0.43 11.86 7.46
C PHE A 180 1.55 11.74 8.48
N PHE A 181 2.40 10.73 8.31
CA PHE A 181 3.59 10.51 9.13
C PHE A 181 4.81 10.30 8.23
N ASP A 182 5.99 10.67 8.69
CA ASP A 182 7.21 10.28 7.98
C ASP A 182 7.34 8.75 7.95
N ALA A 183 7.76 8.20 6.81
CA ALA A 183 7.88 6.76 6.62
C ALA A 183 9.30 6.35 6.23
N LYS A 184 9.67 5.12 6.60
CA LYS A 184 10.93 4.51 6.15
C LYS A 184 10.86 4.20 4.66
N GLY A 185 12.00 4.38 3.98
CA GLY A 185 12.19 4.05 2.58
C GLY A 185 12.23 5.26 1.66
N TYR A 186 12.31 4.96 0.36
CA TYR A 186 12.33 5.96 -0.70
C TYR A 186 11.31 5.57 -1.75
N PHE A 187 10.54 6.55 -2.18
CA PHE A 187 9.52 6.41 -3.20
C PHE A 187 10.12 6.69 -4.59
N ASN A 188 9.69 5.92 -5.58
CA ASN A 188 9.85 6.26 -7.00
C ASN A 188 8.76 5.57 -7.84
N ALA A 189 8.67 5.89 -9.13
CA ALA A 189 7.64 5.36 -10.02
C ALA A 189 7.64 3.83 -10.21
N LEU A 190 8.74 3.13 -9.91
CA LEU A 190 8.80 1.67 -9.95
C LEU A 190 8.52 1.03 -8.57
N PHE A 191 8.69 1.80 -7.49
CA PHE A 191 8.54 1.38 -6.10
C PHE A 191 7.67 2.38 -5.34
N GLY A 192 6.37 2.32 -5.59
CA GLY A 192 5.36 3.18 -5.01
C GLY A 192 4.42 2.47 -4.04
N CYS A 193 3.28 3.11 -3.76
CA CYS A 193 2.23 2.61 -2.85
C CYS A 193 1.87 1.14 -3.10
N THR A 194 1.65 0.76 -4.36
CA THR A 194 1.29 -0.62 -4.71
C THR A 194 2.36 -1.64 -4.35
N THR A 195 3.64 -1.30 -4.48
CA THR A 195 4.71 -2.22 -4.08
C THR A 195 4.81 -2.37 -2.57
N TRP A 196 4.53 -1.30 -1.81
CA TRP A 196 4.43 -1.35 -0.36
C TRP A 196 3.21 -2.15 0.10
N THR A 197 2.03 -1.92 -0.49
CA THR A 197 0.81 -2.71 -0.19
C THR A 197 1.02 -4.19 -0.51
N ALA A 198 1.67 -4.51 -1.63
CA ALA A 198 2.04 -5.89 -1.95
C ALA A 198 2.98 -6.51 -0.91
N ALA A 199 3.87 -5.72 -0.29
CA ALA A 199 4.74 -6.17 0.78
C ALA A 199 3.96 -6.39 2.09
N ALA A 200 3.02 -5.50 2.44
CA ALA A 200 2.13 -5.66 3.59
C ALA A 200 1.28 -6.94 3.49
N LEU A 201 0.68 -7.20 2.32
CA LEU A 201 -0.07 -8.44 2.08
C LEU A 201 0.84 -9.67 2.23
N ARG A 202 2.09 -9.60 1.76
CA ARG A 202 3.07 -10.70 1.93
C ARG A 202 3.50 -10.89 3.38
N SER A 203 3.64 -9.84 4.19
CA SER A 203 3.90 -10.00 5.64
C SER A 203 2.72 -10.67 6.35
N ALA A 204 1.49 -10.39 5.89
CA ALA A 204 0.28 -11.10 6.29
C ALA A 204 0.21 -12.55 5.73
N GLY A 205 1.24 -13.06 5.06
CA GLY A 205 1.28 -14.42 4.53
C GLY A 205 0.47 -14.64 3.25
N LEU A 206 -0.09 -13.59 2.66
CA LEU A 206 -0.72 -13.66 1.34
C LEU A 206 0.34 -13.68 0.23
N ARG A 207 -0.07 -14.08 -0.97
CA ARG A 207 0.82 -14.14 -2.13
C ARG A 207 0.49 -13.02 -3.11
N THR A 208 1.54 -12.39 -3.59
CA THR A 208 1.48 -11.38 -4.65
C THR A 208 2.59 -11.64 -5.66
N GLY A 209 2.58 -10.92 -6.78
CA GLY A 209 3.62 -11.00 -7.79
C GLY A 209 4.94 -10.51 -7.22
N LEU A 210 6.04 -10.91 -7.87
CA LEU A 210 7.37 -10.43 -7.55
C LEU A 210 7.45 -8.89 -7.62
N TRP A 211 6.72 -8.29 -8.57
CA TRP A 211 6.67 -6.84 -8.77
C TRP A 211 5.31 -6.38 -9.30
N ASN A 212 4.64 -5.50 -8.55
CA ASN A 212 3.33 -4.93 -8.87
C ASN A 212 3.41 -3.40 -8.82
N PRO A 213 3.85 -2.73 -9.89
CA PRO A 213 4.01 -1.27 -9.90
C PRO A 213 2.69 -0.50 -10.01
N LEU A 214 1.59 -1.19 -10.41
CA LEU A 214 0.29 -0.57 -10.66
C LEU A 214 -0.83 -1.27 -9.87
N PRO A 215 -1.86 -0.56 -9.37
CA PRO A 215 -2.98 -1.15 -8.63
C PRO A 215 -3.63 -2.35 -9.35
N GLN A 216 -3.79 -2.25 -10.68
CA GLN A 216 -4.37 -3.28 -11.53
C GLN A 216 -3.49 -4.54 -11.58
N SER A 217 -2.17 -4.37 -11.58
CA SER A 217 -1.23 -5.50 -11.55
C SER A 217 -1.28 -6.22 -10.20
N LEU A 218 -1.45 -5.50 -9.09
CA LEU A 218 -1.58 -6.11 -7.77
C LEU A 218 -2.91 -6.86 -7.64
N ARG A 219 -4.02 -6.25 -8.08
CA ARG A 219 -5.34 -6.92 -8.14
C ARG A 219 -5.27 -8.24 -8.89
N LEU A 220 -4.80 -8.20 -10.13
CA LEU A 220 -4.64 -9.40 -10.95
C LEU A 220 -3.81 -10.46 -10.23
N SER A 221 -2.74 -10.04 -9.55
CA SER A 221 -1.90 -10.98 -8.83
C SER A 221 -2.60 -11.59 -7.62
N VAL A 222 -3.33 -10.82 -6.82
CA VAL A 222 -3.97 -11.38 -5.62
C VAL A 222 -5.10 -12.32 -5.98
N ASP A 223 -5.87 -12.00 -7.03
CA ASP A 223 -6.95 -12.83 -7.56
C ASP A 223 -6.46 -14.19 -8.09
N VAL A 224 -5.20 -14.26 -8.53
CA VAL A 224 -4.61 -15.50 -9.06
C VAL A 224 -4.12 -16.43 -7.95
N TYR A 225 -3.75 -15.90 -6.76
CA TYR A 225 -3.04 -16.70 -5.74
C TYR A 225 -3.75 -16.91 -4.41
N ASN A 226 -4.81 -16.16 -4.10
CA ASN A 226 -5.46 -16.16 -2.78
C ASN A 226 -6.96 -16.35 -2.95
#